data_AF-R7YCL7-F1
#
_entry.id   AF-R7YCL7-F1
#
_cell.length_a   1.000
_cell.length_b   1.000
_cell.length_c   1.000
_cell.angle_alpha   90.00
_cell.angle_beta   90.00
_cell.angle_gamma   90.00
#
_symmetry.space_group_name_H-M   'P 1'
#
loop_
_entity.id
_entity.type
_entity.pdbx_description
1 polymer ?
#
loop_
_entity_poly.entity_id
_entity_poly.type
_entity_poly.pdbx_seq_one_letter_code
_entity_poly.pdbx_strand_id
1 'polypeptide(L)'
;MERRTVGGWAGGSGQYIYQLGPKGWLYLRREGKYTPFRSIDPHRLAIVDAYVMTIEAERAGSIRINEVVNEPDCHVQIAGVTVTPDLYVNADVLSAQTRRRIWVEVDMGTERRKQIIDKITRYRHAYRDWGDERPGQPFPRVVFVAVDEERKRELETIVGEMPESGRQLFAVCTGEGFPQVWG
;
A
#
# COMPACT_ATOMS: atom_id res chain seq x y z
N MET A 1 -12.29 17.86 15.56
CA MET A 1 -12.81 16.49 15.61
C MET A 1 -13.70 16.34 14.39
N GLU A 2 -13.28 15.57 13.41
CA GLU A 2 -13.96 15.46 12.12
C GLU A 2 -14.46 14.02 11.98
N ARG A 3 -15.74 13.86 11.64
CA ARG A 3 -16.38 12.55 11.50
C ARG A 3 -16.11 12.04 10.08
N ARG A 4 -15.61 10.81 9.96
CA ARG A 4 -15.74 10.05 8.71
C ARG A 4 -17.21 9.68 8.50
N THR A 5 -17.67 9.69 7.26
CA THR A 5 -18.92 9.04 6.88
C THR A 5 -18.78 7.54 7.16
N VAL A 6 -19.73 6.98 7.90
CA VAL A 6 -19.78 5.56 8.25
C VAL A 6 -20.00 4.75 6.97
N GLY A 7 -18.98 4.03 6.52
CA GLY A 7 -19.09 2.97 5.52
C GLY A 7 -18.98 1.63 6.21
N GLY A 8 -20.11 1.01 6.55
CA GLY A 8 -20.17 -0.33 7.13
C GLY A 8 -21.58 -0.65 7.64
N TRP A 9 -22.16 -1.76 7.17
CA TRP A 9 -23.53 -2.20 7.50
C TRP A 9 -23.72 -2.52 9.00
N ALA A 10 -22.66 -2.74 9.78
CA ALA A 10 -22.76 -2.99 11.22
C ALA A 10 -22.26 -1.78 12.01
N GLY A 11 -23.18 -1.04 12.63
CA GLY A 11 -22.92 0.20 13.39
C GLY A 11 -21.87 0.06 14.50
N GLY A 12 -20.61 0.27 14.14
CA GLY A 12 -19.50 0.49 15.07
C GLY A 12 -19.47 1.92 15.58
N SER A 13 -18.95 2.11 16.79
CA SER A 13 -18.67 3.42 17.41
C SER A 13 -18.03 4.38 16.41
N GLY A 14 -18.54 5.62 16.32
CA GLY A 14 -18.08 6.60 15.34
C GLY A 14 -16.55 6.68 15.26
N GLN A 15 -16.01 6.50 14.05
CA GLN A 15 -14.58 6.55 13.82
C GLN A 15 -14.07 8.00 13.96
N TYR A 16 -13.02 8.19 14.76
CA TYR A 16 -12.39 9.48 15.01
C TYR A 16 -11.01 9.53 14.35
N ILE A 17 -10.71 10.64 13.68
CA ILE A 17 -9.37 10.93 13.17
C ILE A 17 -8.65 11.86 14.15
N TYR A 18 -7.44 11.48 14.53
CA TYR A 18 -6.56 12.29 15.35
C TYR A 18 -5.52 12.97 14.44
N GLN A 19 -5.34 14.28 14.60
CA GLN A 19 -4.22 15.02 14.00
C GLN A 19 -3.40 15.68 15.10
N LEU A 20 -2.12 15.92 14.83
CA LEU A 20 -1.24 16.65 15.75
C LEU A 20 -1.83 18.04 16.02
N GLY A 21 -1.91 18.42 17.29
CA GLY A 21 -2.21 19.79 17.67
C GLY A 21 -0.97 20.69 17.63
N PRO A 22 -1.12 22.01 17.87
CA PRO A 22 0.00 22.96 17.86
C PRO A 22 1.16 22.54 18.79
N LYS A 23 0.86 21.97 19.96
CA LYS A 23 1.87 21.48 20.90
C LYS A 23 2.65 20.28 20.35
N GLY A 24 1.97 19.34 19.69
CA GLY A 24 2.61 18.19 19.06
C GLY A 24 3.49 18.59 17.87
N TRP A 25 3.06 19.58 17.09
CA TRP A 25 3.85 20.18 16.01
C TRP A 25 5.16 20.77 16.51
N LEU A 26 5.10 21.55 17.60
CA LEU A 26 6.28 22.11 18.27
C LEU A 26 7.18 21.03 18.85
N TYR A 27 6.59 20.02 19.50
CA TYR A 27 7.34 18.91 20.09
C TYR A 27 8.18 18.15 19.06
N LEU A 28 7.61 17.92 17.87
CA LEU A 28 8.31 17.28 16.75
C LEU A 28 9.26 18.22 15.99
N ARG A 29 9.43 19.47 16.44
CA ARG A 29 10.30 20.50 15.83
C ARG A 29 10.06 20.69 14.34
N ARG A 30 8.80 20.59 13.90
CA ARG A 30 8.45 20.84 12.49
C ARG A 30 8.58 22.32 12.17
N GLU A 31 9.14 22.63 11.00
CA GLU A 31 9.28 24.00 10.52
C GLU A 31 7.93 24.63 10.16
N GLY A 32 7.83 25.95 10.29
CA GLY A 32 6.64 26.72 9.90
C GLY A 32 5.50 26.74 10.94
N LYS A 33 4.46 27.53 10.64
CA LYS A 33 3.29 27.70 11.49
C LYS A 33 2.38 26.48 11.38
N TYR A 34 2.00 25.91 12.53
CA TYR A 34 0.96 24.88 12.58
C TYR A 34 -0.32 25.37 11.88
N THR A 35 -0.72 24.63 10.85
CA THR A 35 -1.97 24.85 10.13
C THR A 35 -2.78 23.55 10.23
N PRO A 36 -3.98 23.57 10.82
CA PRO A 36 -4.79 22.36 10.92
C PRO A 36 -5.15 21.86 9.53
N PHE A 37 -4.96 20.57 9.27
CA PHE A 37 -5.52 19.95 8.08
C PHE A 37 -7.04 19.93 8.23
N ARG A 38 -7.73 20.52 7.25
CA ARG A 38 -9.20 20.67 7.22
C ARG A 38 -9.89 19.73 6.24
N SER A 39 -9.12 19.00 5.44
CA SER A 39 -9.62 18.00 4.50
C SER A 39 -8.88 16.71 4.76
N ILE A 40 -9.65 15.66 5.03
CA ILE A 40 -9.13 14.30 5.15
C ILE A 40 -8.94 13.78 3.72
N ASP A 41 -7.76 13.23 3.46
CA ASP A 41 -7.48 12.47 2.26
C ASP A 41 -7.72 10.97 2.57
N PRO A 42 -8.81 10.37 2.07
CA PRO A 42 -9.13 8.97 2.35
C PRO A 42 -8.05 8.01 1.84
N HIS A 43 -7.39 8.32 0.72
CA HIS A 43 -6.34 7.50 0.13
C HIS A 43 -5.12 7.46 1.03
N ARG A 44 -4.63 8.63 1.48
CA ARG A 44 -3.52 8.69 2.45
C ARG A 44 -3.81 7.98 3.75
N LEU A 45 -5.05 8.05 4.26
CA LEU A 45 -5.40 7.35 5.48
C LEU A 45 -5.43 5.83 5.28
N ALA A 46 -5.86 5.35 4.11
CA ALA A 46 -5.75 3.93 3.78
C ALA A 46 -4.30 3.45 3.60
N ILE A 47 -3.38 4.30 3.10
CA ILE A 47 -1.93 4.00 3.10
C ILE A 47 -1.42 3.86 4.55
N VAL A 48 -1.82 4.78 5.43
CA VAL A 48 -1.47 4.71 6.86
C VAL A 48 -2.05 3.45 7.51
N ASP A 49 -3.26 3.03 7.15
CA ASP A 49 -3.85 1.79 7.66
C ASP A 49 -3.01 0.57 7.25
N ALA A 50 -2.55 0.48 6.00
CA ALA A 50 -1.63 -0.59 5.55
C ALA A 50 -0.27 -0.56 6.29
N TYR A 51 0.27 0.64 6.53
CA TYR A 51 1.47 0.81 7.35
C TYR A 51 1.26 0.32 8.79
N VAL A 52 0.17 0.73 9.43
CA VAL A 52 -0.16 0.31 10.81
C VAL A 52 -0.33 -1.20 10.88
N MET A 53 -1.04 -1.83 9.93
CA MET A 53 -1.18 -3.28 9.87
C MET A 53 0.15 -4.01 9.71
N THR A 54 1.12 -3.41 9.01
CA THR A 54 2.50 -3.93 8.94
C THR A 54 3.19 -3.89 10.30
N ILE A 55 3.08 -2.78 11.03
CA ILE A 55 3.62 -2.65 12.39
C ILE A 55 2.94 -3.63 13.36
N GLU A 56 1.63 -3.82 13.24
CA GLU A 56 0.89 -4.78 14.05
C GLU A 56 1.33 -6.22 13.77
N ALA A 57 1.58 -6.57 12.51
CA ALA A 57 2.13 -7.89 12.14
C ALA A 57 3.52 -8.14 12.75
N GLU A 58 4.38 -7.11 12.82
CA GLU A 58 5.66 -7.20 13.51
C GLU A 58 5.49 -7.39 15.02
N ARG A 59 4.62 -6.58 15.65
CA ARG A 59 4.32 -6.69 17.08
C ARG A 59 3.72 -8.03 17.47
N ALA A 60 2.91 -8.62 16.59
CA ALA A 60 2.36 -9.96 16.74
C ALA A 60 3.41 -11.08 16.51
N GLY A 61 4.63 -10.73 16.12
CA GLY A 61 5.71 -11.70 15.87
C GLY A 61 5.50 -12.52 14.59
N SER A 62 4.72 -12.01 13.63
CA SER A 62 4.51 -12.68 12.34
C SER A 62 5.63 -12.34 11.35
N ILE A 63 6.11 -11.10 11.41
CA ILE A 63 7.20 -10.60 10.57
C ILE A 63 8.25 -9.86 11.41
N ARG A 64 9.41 -9.62 10.82
CA ARG A 64 10.38 -8.62 11.26
C ARG A 64 10.57 -7.61 10.14
N ILE A 65 10.31 -6.35 10.40
CA ILE A 65 10.44 -5.29 9.40
C ILE A 65 11.92 -4.96 9.22
N ASN A 66 12.38 -4.98 7.97
CA ASN A 66 13.73 -4.56 7.61
C ASN A 66 13.73 -3.11 7.11
N GLU A 67 12.71 -2.73 6.35
CA GLU A 67 12.60 -1.42 5.73
C GLU A 67 11.14 -1.11 5.38
N VAL A 68 10.75 0.15 5.55
CA VAL A 68 9.49 0.71 5.06
C VAL A 68 9.78 2.07 4.44
N VAL A 69 9.31 2.30 3.22
CA VAL A 69 9.51 3.57 2.50
C VAL A 69 8.15 4.02 1.94
N ASN A 70 7.72 5.23 2.29
CA ASN A 70 6.50 5.84 1.78
C ASN A 70 6.76 6.66 0.50
N GLU A 71 5.69 7.00 -0.21
CA GLU A 71 5.77 7.97 -1.31
C GLU A 71 6.29 9.34 -0.83
N PRO A 72 7.04 10.08 -1.67
CA PRO A 72 7.48 9.70 -3.03
C PRO A 72 8.78 8.88 -3.05
N ASP A 73 9.39 8.61 -1.90
CA ASP A 73 10.74 8.02 -1.82
C ASP A 73 10.79 6.55 -2.26
N CYS A 74 9.65 5.87 -2.29
CA CYS A 74 9.51 4.52 -2.81
C CYS A 74 9.28 4.45 -4.33
N HIS A 75 9.21 5.59 -5.03
CA HIS A 75 9.11 5.63 -6.48
C HIS A 75 10.40 5.14 -7.13
N VAL A 76 10.27 4.34 -8.20
CA VAL A 76 11.42 3.77 -8.88
C VAL A 76 11.29 3.93 -10.38
N GLN A 77 12.37 4.34 -11.03
CA GLN A 77 12.52 4.30 -12.47
C GLN A 77 13.28 3.03 -12.87
N ILE A 78 12.68 2.20 -13.73
CA ILE A 78 13.27 0.98 -14.30
C ILE A 78 13.00 0.99 -15.80
N ALA A 79 14.05 0.84 -16.61
CA ALA A 79 14.01 0.78 -18.08
C ALA A 79 13.19 1.91 -18.72
N GLY A 80 13.38 3.13 -18.22
CA GLY A 80 12.67 4.32 -18.70
C GLY A 80 11.21 4.43 -18.25
N VAL A 81 10.68 3.47 -17.49
CA VAL A 81 9.34 3.50 -16.92
C VAL A 81 9.42 3.83 -15.42
N THR A 82 8.63 4.80 -14.97
CA THR A 82 8.47 5.10 -13.55
C THR A 82 7.28 4.34 -12.97
N VAL A 83 7.55 3.53 -11.95
CA VAL A 83 6.52 2.96 -11.05
C VAL A 83 6.45 3.82 -9.79
N THR A 84 5.23 4.10 -9.34
CA THR A 84 4.92 5.03 -8.26
C THR A 84 4.03 4.34 -7.22
N PRO A 85 4.57 3.34 -6.49
CA PRO A 85 3.83 2.68 -5.41
C PRO A 85 3.55 3.67 -4.28
N ASP A 86 2.48 3.42 -3.52
CA ASP A 86 2.13 4.24 -2.36
C ASP A 86 3.03 3.94 -1.14
N LEU A 87 3.44 2.67 -1.01
CA LEU A 87 4.27 2.17 0.07
C LEU A 87 5.16 1.02 -0.41
N TYR A 88 6.40 0.99 0.05
CA TYR A 88 7.29 -0.16 -0.06
C TYR A 88 7.54 -0.76 1.32
N VAL A 89 7.52 -2.08 1.41
CA VAL A 89 7.87 -2.81 2.63
C VAL A 89 8.78 -3.99 2.30
N ASN A 90 9.84 -4.13 3.09
CA ASN A 90 10.73 -5.28 3.10
C ASN A 90 10.73 -5.88 4.50
N ALA A 91 10.36 -7.14 4.62
CA ALA A 91 10.22 -7.82 5.90
C ALA A 91 10.61 -9.30 5.80
N ASP A 92 11.15 -9.84 6.89
CA ASP A 92 11.36 -11.27 7.06
C ASP A 92 10.09 -11.89 7.64
N VAL A 93 9.50 -12.85 6.94
CA VAL A 93 8.35 -13.64 7.42
C VAL A 93 8.87 -14.76 8.29
N LEU A 94 8.56 -14.71 9.58
CA LEU A 94 9.22 -15.55 10.59
C LEU A 94 8.81 -17.02 10.49
N SER A 95 7.55 -17.29 10.18
CA SER A 95 7.02 -18.67 10.02
C SER A 95 7.61 -19.39 8.80
N ALA A 96 7.82 -18.66 7.70
CA ALA A 96 8.29 -19.21 6.43
C ALA A 96 9.82 -19.07 6.24
N GLN A 97 10.52 -18.42 7.17
CA GLN A 97 11.97 -18.15 7.11
C GLN A 97 12.40 -17.52 5.76
N THR A 98 11.57 -16.64 5.22
CA THR A 98 11.80 -16.02 3.90
C THR A 98 11.68 -14.52 3.99
N ARG A 99 12.37 -13.82 3.09
CA ARG A 99 12.26 -12.36 2.95
C ARG A 99 11.22 -12.02 1.89
N ARG A 100 10.25 -11.20 2.25
CA ARG A 100 9.25 -10.65 1.32
C ARG A 100 9.48 -9.16 1.12
N ARG A 101 9.37 -8.75 -0.15
CA ARG A 101 9.34 -7.36 -0.58
C ARG A 101 8.00 -7.13 -1.24
N ILE A 102 7.31 -6.09 -0.82
CA ILE A 102 6.04 -5.70 -1.42
C ILE A 102 6.04 -4.21 -1.76
N TRP A 103 5.40 -3.90 -2.88
CA TRP A 103 4.89 -2.58 -3.17
C TRP A 103 3.39 -2.59 -2.96
N VAL A 104 2.85 -1.57 -2.31
CA VAL A 104 1.42 -1.43 -2.03
C VAL A 104 0.84 -0.33 -2.91
N GLU A 105 -0.31 -0.61 -3.48
CA GLU A 105 -1.13 0.28 -4.30
C GLU A 105 -2.53 0.34 -3.70
N VAL A 106 -2.86 1.42 -3.01
CA VAL A 106 -4.18 1.63 -2.41
C VAL A 106 -5.15 2.14 -3.49
N ASP A 107 -6.24 1.41 -3.70
CA ASP A 107 -7.25 1.74 -4.69
C ASP A 107 -8.56 2.16 -4.02
N MET A 108 -8.85 3.46 -4.09
CA MET A 108 -10.07 4.07 -3.54
C MET A 108 -11.28 3.99 -4.48
N GLY A 109 -11.17 3.25 -5.59
CA GLY A 109 -12.19 3.15 -6.62
C GLY A 109 -12.36 4.38 -7.51
N THR A 110 -11.42 5.32 -7.46
CA THR A 110 -11.42 6.53 -8.29
C THR A 110 -10.74 6.31 -9.64
N GLU A 111 -9.87 5.30 -9.75
CA GLU A 111 -9.19 4.94 -10.98
C GLU A 111 -10.10 4.08 -11.87
N ARG A 112 -10.21 4.47 -13.15
CA ARG A 112 -10.95 3.67 -14.14
C ARG A 112 -10.14 2.45 -14.52
N ARG A 113 -10.83 1.40 -14.98
CA ARG A 113 -10.21 0.17 -15.49
C ARG A 113 -8.99 0.38 -16.40
N LYS A 114 -9.05 1.35 -17.33
CA LYS A 114 -7.90 1.69 -18.20
C LYS A 114 -6.67 2.10 -17.40
N GLN A 115 -6.83 2.94 -16.37
CA GLN A 115 -5.72 3.42 -15.53
C GLN A 115 -5.08 2.27 -14.75
N ILE A 116 -5.89 1.34 -14.25
CA ILE A 116 -5.41 0.12 -13.58
C ILE A 116 -4.62 -0.75 -14.54
N ILE A 117 -5.12 -0.97 -15.77
CA ILE A 117 -4.41 -1.72 -16.80
C ILE A 117 -3.08 -1.04 -17.16
N ASP A 118 -3.06 0.29 -17.30
CA ASP A 118 -1.85 1.04 -17.59
C ASP A 118 -0.83 0.94 -16.44
N LYS A 119 -1.28 0.99 -15.18
CA LYS A 119 -0.46 0.79 -13.97
C LYS A 119 0.14 -0.62 -13.92
N ILE A 120 -0.69 -1.65 -14.09
CA ILE A 120 -0.26 -3.05 -14.19
C ILE A 120 0.76 -3.25 -15.32
N THR A 121 0.53 -2.63 -16.49
CA THR A 121 1.43 -2.73 -17.64
C THR A 121 2.79 -2.10 -17.33
N ARG A 122 2.83 -0.96 -16.63
CA ARG A 122 4.08 -0.33 -16.17
C ARG A 122 4.87 -1.24 -15.23
N TYR A 123 4.21 -1.87 -14.25
CA TYR A 123 4.88 -2.83 -13.36
C TYR A 123 5.43 -4.04 -14.11
N ARG A 124 4.70 -4.56 -15.09
CA ARG A 124 5.18 -5.69 -15.91
C ARG A 124 6.34 -5.30 -16.81
N HIS A 125 6.37 -4.06 -17.31
CA HIS A 125 7.52 -3.55 -18.04
C HIS A 125 8.74 -3.49 -17.11
N ALA A 126 8.60 -2.84 -15.96
CA ALA A 126 9.67 -2.77 -14.95
C ALA A 126 10.17 -4.18 -14.53
N TYR A 127 9.27 -5.15 -14.38
CA TYR A 127 9.62 -6.53 -14.02
C TYR A 127 10.53 -7.22 -15.05
N ARG A 128 10.33 -6.96 -16.34
CA ARG A 128 11.12 -7.60 -17.41
C ARG A 128 12.59 -7.18 -17.38
N ASP A 129 12.84 -5.92 -17.08
CA ASP A 129 14.20 -5.34 -17.09
C ASP A 129 14.84 -5.30 -15.69
N TRP A 130 14.09 -5.67 -14.64
CA TRP A 130 14.54 -5.58 -13.24
C TRP A 130 15.80 -6.38 -12.96
N GLY A 131 15.93 -7.59 -13.52
CA GLY A 131 17.09 -8.45 -13.29
C GLY A 131 18.40 -7.84 -13.80
N ASP A 132 18.32 -7.10 -14.91
CA ASP A 132 19.47 -6.45 -15.53
C ASP A 132 19.84 -5.16 -14.81
N GLU A 133 18.86 -4.35 -14.40
CA GLU A 133 19.09 -3.09 -13.69
C GLU A 133 19.41 -3.28 -12.20
N ARG A 134 18.89 -4.34 -11.58
CA ARG A 134 19.09 -4.65 -10.15
C ARG A 134 19.49 -6.12 -9.94
N PRO A 135 20.70 -6.51 -10.39
CA PRO A 135 21.17 -7.87 -10.25
C PRO A 135 21.13 -8.38 -8.80
N GLY A 136 20.60 -9.59 -8.62
CA GLY A 136 20.53 -10.24 -7.31
C GLY A 136 19.44 -9.71 -6.36
N GLN A 137 18.64 -8.73 -6.76
CA GLN A 137 17.50 -8.26 -5.98
C GLN A 137 16.20 -8.86 -6.53
N PRO A 138 15.42 -9.62 -5.74
CA PRO A 138 14.09 -10.06 -6.16
C PRO A 138 13.15 -8.87 -6.36
N PHE A 139 12.34 -8.92 -7.43
CA PHE A 139 11.32 -7.91 -7.70
C PHE A 139 10.25 -7.92 -6.60
N PRO A 140 9.82 -6.76 -6.06
CA PRO A 140 8.76 -6.70 -5.06
C PRO A 140 7.40 -7.13 -5.62
N ARG A 141 6.65 -7.96 -4.88
CA ARG A 141 5.27 -8.28 -5.25
C ARG A 141 4.41 -7.01 -5.15
N VAL A 142 3.53 -6.77 -6.11
CA VAL A 142 2.63 -5.61 -6.10
C VAL A 142 1.31 -6.00 -5.46
N VAL A 143 0.94 -5.36 -4.36
CA VAL A 143 -0.29 -5.64 -3.59
C VAL A 143 -1.25 -4.48 -3.79
N PHE A 144 -2.34 -4.73 -4.51
CA PHE A 144 -3.46 -3.81 -4.57
C PHE A 144 -4.32 -3.94 -3.31
N VAL A 145 -4.55 -2.83 -2.61
CA VAL A 145 -5.40 -2.75 -1.43
C VAL A 145 -6.65 -1.97 -1.81
N ALA A 146 -7.73 -2.70 -2.06
CA ALA A 146 -9.03 -2.14 -2.42
C ALA A 146 -9.73 -1.53 -1.20
N VAL A 147 -10.46 -0.44 -1.43
CA VAL A 147 -11.30 0.20 -0.40
C VAL A 147 -12.42 -0.71 0.14
N ASP A 148 -12.92 -1.64 -0.68
CA ASP A 148 -13.98 -2.57 -0.31
C ASP A 148 -13.90 -3.87 -1.13
N GLU A 149 -14.76 -4.84 -0.80
CA GLU A 149 -14.81 -6.15 -1.47
C GLU A 149 -15.35 -6.07 -2.91
N GLU A 150 -16.16 -5.07 -3.26
CA GLU A 150 -16.63 -4.90 -4.64
C GLU A 150 -15.46 -4.48 -5.54
N ARG A 151 -14.72 -3.44 -5.13
CA ARG A 151 -13.51 -2.98 -5.80
C ARG A 151 -12.45 -4.07 -5.86
N LYS A 152 -12.27 -4.86 -4.79
CA LYS A 152 -11.36 -6.01 -4.79
C LYS A 152 -11.70 -6.99 -5.92
N ARG A 153 -12.97 -7.38 -6.07
CA ARG A 153 -13.40 -8.31 -7.14
C ARG A 153 -13.17 -7.74 -8.53
N GLU A 154 -13.37 -6.44 -8.72
CA GLU A 154 -13.04 -5.78 -10.00
C GLU A 154 -11.54 -5.89 -10.30
N LEU A 155 -10.68 -5.57 -9.32
CA LEU A 155 -9.24 -5.65 -9.46
C LEU A 155 -8.76 -7.09 -9.69
N GLU A 156 -9.31 -8.07 -8.97
CA GLU A 156 -9.06 -9.50 -9.18
C GLU A 156 -9.45 -9.94 -10.60
N THR A 157 -10.56 -9.42 -11.14
CA THR A 157 -10.98 -9.69 -12.51
C THR A 157 -9.97 -9.13 -13.52
N ILE A 158 -9.55 -7.87 -13.34
CA ILE A 158 -8.56 -7.23 -14.23
C ILE A 158 -7.21 -7.98 -14.18
N VAL A 159 -6.73 -8.34 -12.99
CA VAL A 159 -5.50 -9.13 -12.81
C VAL A 159 -5.68 -10.56 -13.35
N GLY A 160 -6.89 -11.12 -13.26
CA GLY A 160 -7.26 -12.44 -13.75
C GLY A 160 -7.18 -12.59 -15.27
N GLU A 161 -7.48 -11.53 -16.01
CA GLU A 161 -7.42 -11.51 -17.49
C GLU A 161 -5.99 -11.60 -18.05
N MET A 162 -4.98 -11.49 -17.19
CA MET A 162 -3.58 -11.57 -17.57
C MET A 162 -3.08 -13.02 -17.73
N PRO A 163 -2.02 -13.24 -18.53
CA PRO A 163 -1.30 -14.51 -18.52
C PRO A 163 -0.78 -14.86 -17.12
N GLU A 164 -0.74 -16.16 -16.79
CA GLU A 164 -0.38 -16.65 -15.45
C GLU A 164 0.97 -16.12 -14.95
N SER A 165 1.98 -16.05 -15.83
CA SER A 165 3.30 -15.50 -15.51
C SER A 165 3.28 -14.02 -15.09
N GLY A 166 2.30 -13.25 -15.56
CA GLY A 166 2.08 -11.88 -15.11
C GLY A 166 1.25 -11.80 -13.82
N ARG A 167 0.34 -12.76 -13.60
CA ARG A 167 -0.59 -12.76 -12.47
C ARG A 167 0.12 -12.92 -11.12
N GLN A 168 1.18 -13.75 -11.06
CA GLN A 168 1.94 -14.01 -9.83
C GLN A 168 2.64 -12.77 -9.26
N LEU A 169 2.86 -11.75 -10.11
CA LEU A 169 3.44 -10.46 -9.70
C LEU A 169 2.50 -9.66 -8.80
N PHE A 170 1.19 -9.90 -8.90
CA PHE A 170 0.16 -9.11 -8.26
C PHE A 170 -0.55 -9.89 -7.15
N ALA A 171 -0.99 -9.15 -6.14
CA ALA A 171 -1.95 -9.58 -5.13
C ALA A 171 -3.07 -8.56 -5.08
N VAL A 172 -4.26 -8.98 -4.67
CA VAL A 172 -5.36 -8.08 -4.36
C VAL A 172 -5.92 -8.46 -3.00
N CYS A 173 -6.11 -7.49 -2.14
CA CYS A 173 -6.81 -7.65 -0.86
C CYS A 173 -7.60 -6.38 -0.54
N THR A 174 -8.41 -6.44 0.51
CA THR A 174 -8.93 -5.26 1.21
C THR A 174 -7.99 -4.89 2.36
N GLY A 175 -8.22 -3.74 3.00
CA GLY A 175 -7.48 -3.38 4.22
C GLY A 175 -7.54 -4.48 5.28
N GLU A 176 -8.72 -5.02 5.58
CA GLU A 176 -8.88 -6.12 6.54
C GLU A 176 -8.11 -7.40 6.15
N GLY A 177 -7.96 -7.62 4.84
CA GLY A 177 -7.20 -8.73 4.25
C GLY A 177 -5.70 -8.45 4.06
N PHE A 178 -5.19 -7.29 4.49
CA PHE A 178 -3.79 -6.93 4.30
C PHE A 178 -2.81 -7.79 5.13
N PRO A 179 -3.07 -8.15 6.40
CA PRO A 179 -2.15 -8.98 7.18
C PRO A 179 -1.80 -10.33 6.52
N GLN A 180 -2.69 -10.86 5.68
CA GLN A 180 -2.53 -12.13 4.98
C GLN A 180 -1.48 -12.06 3.86
N VAL A 181 -1.03 -10.86 3.46
CA VAL A 181 0.03 -10.70 2.42
C VAL A 181 1.38 -11.26 2.88
N TRP A 182 1.56 -11.44 4.19
CA TRP A 182 2.74 -12.03 4.81
C TRP A 182 2.68 -13.57 4.91
N GLY A 183 1.48 -14.16 4.83
CA GLY A 183 1.23 -15.61 4.91
C GLY A 183 1.66 -16.37 3.67
#